data_AF-A0A7J4V1Q1-F1
#
_entry.id   AF-A0A7J4V1Q1-F1
#
_cell.length_a   1.000
_cell.length_b   1.000
_cell.length_c   1.000
_cell.angle_alpha   90.00
_cell.angle_beta   90.00
_cell.angle_gamma   90.00
#
_symmetry.space_group_name_H-M   'P 1'
#
loop_
_entity.id
_entity.type
_entity.pdbx_description
1 polymer ?
#
loop_
_entity_poly.entity_id
_entity_poly.type
_entity_poly.pdbx_seq_one_letter_code
_entity_poly.pdbx_strand_id
1 'polypeptide(L)'
;MTQSVKIPKDRVGVLIGKGGETKDALERRTGVRLHIDSEEGDVDIDHSHAPDPAMALAVQDVVVAIGRGFSAEKAMMLLSEDIFLEVMDIRDYVGKKQTHVVRMRSRVIGTKGKTRRIFEELAGVHLSVQGTTVAIIGDLLQIEVAKRGLDMLLSGSEHAAVYKFLEGRRPEIKIDGMGFS
;
A
#
# COMPACT_ATOMS: atom_id res chain seq x y z
N MET A 1 10.56 -1.50 22.74
CA MET A 1 11.34 -2.37 21.82
C MET A 1 11.45 -1.62 20.50
N THR A 2 12.56 -1.76 19.78
CA THR A 2 12.77 -1.02 18.53
C THR A 2 12.69 -1.98 17.34
N GLN A 3 12.01 -1.55 16.28
CA GLN A 3 11.94 -2.29 15.02
C GLN A 3 12.45 -1.40 13.89
N SER A 4 13.29 -1.95 13.02
CA SER A 4 13.87 -1.21 11.90
C SER A 4 13.22 -1.63 10.58
N VAL A 5 12.88 -0.64 9.75
CA VAL A 5 12.35 -0.81 8.40
C VAL A 5 13.18 0.01 7.43
N LYS A 6 13.54 -0.56 6.29
CA LYS A 6 14.23 0.19 5.23
C LYS A 6 13.25 0.64 4.15
N ILE A 7 13.28 1.92 3.80
CA ILE A 7 12.51 2.50 2.70
C ILE A 7 13.43 3.08 1.61
N PRO A 8 12.96 3.23 0.36
CA PRO A 8 13.76 3.86 -0.69
C PRO A 8 14.11 5.32 -0.33
N LYS A 9 15.34 5.74 -0.64
CA LYS A 9 15.87 7.09 -0.31
C LYS A 9 14.98 8.22 -0.86
N ASP A 10 14.41 8.05 -2.05
CA ASP A 10 13.48 9.00 -2.67
C ASP A 10 12.12 9.14 -1.94
N ARG A 11 11.84 8.24 -0.99
CA ARG A 11 10.60 8.21 -0.19
C ARG A 11 10.77 8.74 1.22
N VAL A 12 12.01 8.88 1.71
CA VAL A 12 12.32 9.46 3.02
C VAL A 12 11.69 10.84 3.18
N GLY A 13 11.82 11.70 2.16
CA GLY A 13 11.23 13.04 2.20
C GLY A 13 9.70 13.05 2.36
N VAL A 14 9.01 12.01 1.89
CA VAL A 14 7.55 11.87 2.07
C VAL A 14 7.20 11.45 3.49
N LEU A 15 7.99 10.55 4.07
CA LEU A 15 7.84 10.13 5.47
C LEU A 15 8.11 11.27 6.44
N ILE A 16 9.11 12.11 6.16
CA ILE A 16 9.40 13.29 6.98
C ILE A 16 8.32 14.37 6.76
N GLY A 17 7.96 14.66 5.51
CA GLY A 17 7.04 15.75 5.16
C GLY A 17 7.72 17.13 5.22
N LYS A 18 7.01 18.17 4.75
CA LYS A 18 7.59 19.52 4.72
C LYS A 18 7.80 20.01 6.16
N GLY A 19 9.06 20.27 6.52
CA GLY A 19 9.41 20.70 7.87
C GLY A 19 9.12 19.66 8.96
N GLY A 20 9.00 18.37 8.61
CA GLY A 20 8.70 17.30 9.58
C GLY A 20 7.21 17.02 9.78
N GLU A 21 6.31 17.70 9.06
CA GLU A 21 4.86 17.65 9.32
C GLU A 21 4.27 16.23 9.33
N THR A 22 4.71 15.35 8.43
CA THR A 22 4.19 13.97 8.31
C THR A 22 4.65 13.15 9.50
N LYS A 23 5.95 13.19 9.79
CA LYS A 23 6.55 12.49 10.92
C LYS A 23 5.89 12.93 12.22
N ASP A 24 5.84 14.24 12.46
CA ASP A 24 5.30 14.78 13.70
C ASP A 24 3.80 14.45 13.85
N ALA A 25 3.04 14.45 12.77
CA ALA A 25 1.63 14.03 12.80
C ALA A 25 1.48 12.55 13.16
N LEU A 26 2.33 11.68 12.63
CA LEU A 26 2.32 10.25 12.92
C LEU A 26 2.70 9.98 14.38
N GLU A 27 3.77 10.62 14.88
CA GLU A 27 4.19 10.48 16.27
C GLU A 27 3.13 11.02 17.24
N ARG A 28 2.52 12.19 16.96
CA ARG A 28 1.45 12.75 17.80
C ARG A 28 0.21 11.87 17.88
N ARG A 29 -0.19 11.23 16.77
CA ARG A 29 -1.41 10.40 16.71
C ARG A 29 -1.24 9.04 17.39
N THR A 30 -0.02 8.53 17.47
CA THR A 30 0.25 7.14 17.86
C THR A 30 1.07 7.01 19.15
N GLY A 31 1.80 8.08 19.53
CA GLY A 31 2.78 8.04 20.62
C GLY A 31 4.06 7.26 20.29
N VAL A 32 4.14 6.67 19.09
CA VAL A 32 5.33 5.97 18.59
C VAL A 32 6.32 7.00 18.06
N ARG A 33 7.62 6.83 18.35
CA ARG A 33 8.69 7.70 17.87
C ARG A 33 9.41 7.08 16.68
N LEU A 34 9.81 7.92 15.74
CA LEU A 34 10.55 7.55 14.55
C LEU A 34 11.94 8.20 14.55
N HIS A 35 12.97 7.37 14.38
CA HIS A 35 14.31 7.82 14.03
C HIS A 35 14.59 7.46 12.57
N ILE A 36 14.84 8.46 11.73
CA ILE A 36 14.94 8.29 10.28
C ILE A 36 16.36 8.65 9.87
N ASP A 37 17.12 7.66 9.41
CA ASP A 37 18.38 7.89 8.70
C ASP A 37 18.04 8.35 7.28
N SER A 38 18.26 9.64 7.05
CA SER A 38 17.93 10.26 5.76
C SER A 38 18.90 9.91 4.65
N GLU A 39 20.11 9.46 5.00
CA GLU A 39 21.12 9.03 4.04
C GLU A 39 20.83 7.61 3.59
N GLU A 40 20.58 6.69 4.51
CA GLU A 40 20.45 5.25 4.19
C GLU A 40 19.00 4.77 4.02
N GLY A 41 18.02 5.56 4.43
CA GLY A 41 16.60 5.23 4.36
C GLY A 41 16.15 4.22 5.41
N ASP A 42 16.96 4.01 6.45
CA ASP A 42 16.61 3.16 7.59
C ASP A 42 15.72 3.96 8.57
N VAL A 43 14.64 3.33 9.01
CA VAL A 43 13.62 3.92 9.89
C VAL A 43 13.48 3.03 11.11
N ASP A 44 13.89 3.54 12.26
CA ASP A 44 13.71 2.88 13.54
C ASP A 44 12.41 3.35 14.20
N ILE A 45 11.57 2.39 14.54
CA ILE A 45 10.26 2.57 15.15
C ILE A 45 10.38 2.23 16.63
N ASP A 46 10.38 3.25 17.48
CA ASP A 46 10.42 3.12 18.93
C ASP A 46 9.02 3.30 19.53
N HIS A 47 8.40 2.20 19.95
CA HIS A 47 7.10 2.17 20.62
C HIS A 47 7.21 2.01 22.14
N SER A 48 8.39 2.18 22.72
CA SER A 48 8.62 1.96 24.17
C SER A 48 7.82 2.94 25.05
N HIS A 49 7.35 4.04 24.47
CA HIS A 49 6.55 5.08 25.14
C HIS A 49 5.14 5.20 24.53
N ALA A 50 4.77 4.30 23.61
CA ALA A 50 3.45 4.33 22.98
C ALA A 50 2.38 3.86 23.98
N PRO A 51 1.22 4.53 24.07
CA PRO A 51 0.12 4.12 24.94
C PRO A 51 -0.41 2.72 24.59
N ASP A 52 -0.41 2.39 23.31
CA ASP A 52 -0.80 1.09 22.78
C ASP A 52 0.35 0.50 21.93
N PRO A 53 1.02 -0.56 22.40
CA PRO A 53 2.05 -1.25 21.64
C PRO A 53 1.57 -1.83 20.30
N ALA A 54 0.27 -2.12 20.13
CA ALA A 54 -0.28 -2.62 18.87
C ALA A 54 -0.16 -1.58 17.75
N MET A 55 -0.16 -0.29 18.09
CA MET A 55 0.06 0.81 17.13
C MET A 55 1.44 0.74 16.45
N ALA A 56 2.41 0.03 17.02
CA ALA A 56 3.70 -0.18 16.37
C ALA A 56 3.55 -0.87 15.00
N LEU A 57 2.63 -1.83 14.88
CA LEU A 57 2.35 -2.54 13.62
C LEU A 57 1.72 -1.59 12.60
N ALA A 58 0.71 -0.82 13.01
CA ALA A 58 0.08 0.17 12.14
C ALA A 58 1.08 1.23 11.67
N VAL A 59 1.95 1.73 12.55
CA VAL A 59 3.02 2.67 12.19
C VAL A 59 4.03 2.04 11.23
N GLN A 60 4.39 0.77 11.46
CA GLN A 60 5.23 0.04 10.53
C GLN A 60 4.59 -0.03 9.14
N ASP A 61 3.30 -0.34 9.05
CA ASP A 61 2.58 -0.40 7.79
C ASP A 61 2.49 0.98 7.12
N VAL A 62 2.31 2.07 7.88
CA VAL A 62 2.40 3.44 7.34
C VAL A 62 3.77 3.71 6.70
N VAL A 63 4.86 3.37 7.40
CA VAL A 63 6.23 3.54 6.90
C VAL A 63 6.46 2.70 5.63
N VAL A 64 6.04 1.43 5.65
CA VAL A 64 6.14 0.55 4.49
C VAL A 64 5.32 1.09 3.33
N ALA A 65 4.07 1.49 3.54
CA ALA A 65 3.20 2.05 2.51
C ALA A 65 3.82 3.28 1.82
N ILE A 66 4.39 4.21 2.60
CA ILE A 66 5.10 5.37 2.05
C ILE A 66 6.30 4.92 1.21
N GLY A 67 7.08 3.95 1.70
CA GLY A 67 8.19 3.33 0.97
C GLY A 67 7.73 2.63 -0.32
N ARG A 68 6.50 2.10 -0.35
CA ARG A 68 5.86 1.49 -1.54
C ARG A 68 5.13 2.51 -2.42
N GLY A 69 5.34 3.80 -2.21
CA GLY A 69 4.91 4.85 -3.14
C GLY A 69 3.59 5.55 -2.80
N PHE A 70 2.94 5.21 -1.67
CA PHE A 70 1.74 5.94 -1.22
C PHE A 70 2.08 7.34 -0.71
N SER A 71 1.14 8.28 -0.86
CA SER A 71 1.22 9.58 -0.18
C SER A 71 1.09 9.39 1.34
N ALA A 72 1.60 10.35 2.11
CA ALA A 72 1.43 10.37 3.56
C ALA A 72 -0.06 10.27 3.96
N GLU A 73 -0.93 11.02 3.28
CA GLU A 73 -2.38 11.00 3.50
C GLU A 73 -2.98 9.60 3.35
N LYS A 74 -2.66 8.88 2.26
CA LYS A 74 -3.18 7.52 2.04
C LYS A 74 -2.59 6.52 3.02
N ALA A 75 -1.30 6.62 3.31
CA ALA A 75 -0.65 5.73 4.27
C ALA A 75 -1.25 5.88 5.68
N MET A 76 -1.56 7.11 6.09
CA MET A 76 -2.17 7.43 7.39
C MET A 76 -3.57 6.80 7.63
N MET A 77 -4.20 6.24 6.60
CA MET A 77 -5.45 5.48 6.73
C MET A 77 -5.23 4.14 7.45
N LEU A 78 -4.01 3.60 7.42
CA LEU A 78 -3.62 2.35 8.09
C LEU A 78 -3.58 2.46 9.62
N LEU A 79 -3.82 3.65 10.17
CA LEU A 79 -4.00 3.85 11.61
C LEU A 79 -5.42 3.47 12.07
N SER A 80 -6.32 3.15 11.15
CA SER A 80 -7.64 2.60 11.44
C SER A 80 -7.58 1.07 11.50
N GLU A 81 -8.27 0.45 12.45
CA GLU A 81 -8.21 -1.00 12.70
C GLU A 81 -8.74 -1.88 11.55
N ASP A 82 -9.68 -1.36 10.75
CA ASP A 82 -10.31 -2.09 9.65
C ASP A 82 -9.62 -1.89 8.29
N ILE A 83 -8.51 -1.13 8.26
CA ILE A 83 -7.79 -0.81 7.03
C ILE A 83 -6.42 -1.46 7.07
N PHE A 84 -6.13 -2.25 6.06
CA PHE A 84 -4.92 -3.07 5.99
C PHE A 84 -4.05 -2.70 4.80
N LEU A 85 -2.77 -3.09 4.88
CA LEU A 85 -1.80 -2.98 3.79
C LEU A 85 -1.50 -4.38 3.25
N GLU A 86 -1.60 -4.55 1.93
CA GLU A 86 -1.10 -5.74 1.24
C GLU A 86 -0.01 -5.33 0.24
N VAL A 87 1.10 -6.08 0.20
CA VAL A 87 2.21 -5.84 -0.72
C VAL A 87 2.52 -7.09 -1.53
N MET A 88 2.32 -7.01 -2.85
CA MET A 88 2.60 -8.09 -3.79
C MET A 88 3.92 -7.81 -4.53
N ASP A 89 4.82 -8.79 -4.60
CA ASP A 89 6.03 -8.68 -5.42
C ASP A 89 5.77 -9.24 -6.83
N ILE A 90 5.93 -8.38 -7.84
CA ILE A 90 5.74 -8.75 -9.25
C ILE A 90 6.70 -9.88 -9.65
N ARG A 91 7.88 -9.96 -9.00
CA ARG A 91 8.88 -11.00 -9.28
C ARG A 91 8.37 -12.41 -8.94
N ASP A 92 7.39 -12.54 -8.06
CA ASP A 92 6.80 -13.83 -7.71
C ASP A 92 5.98 -14.42 -8.87
N TYR A 93 5.54 -13.56 -9.81
CA TYR A 93 4.74 -13.94 -10.98
C TYR A 93 5.57 -14.14 -12.24
N VAL A 94 6.60 -13.31 -12.43
CA VAL A 94 7.36 -13.26 -13.70
C VAL A 94 8.85 -13.51 -13.58
N GLY A 95 9.32 -13.83 -12.37
CA GLY A 95 10.72 -14.02 -12.03
C GLY A 95 11.51 -12.70 -11.94
N LYS A 96 12.84 -12.83 -11.79
CA LYS A 96 13.75 -11.70 -11.53
C LYS A 96 14.12 -10.89 -12.79
N LYS A 97 13.65 -11.27 -13.97
CA LYS A 97 14.05 -10.61 -15.23
C LYS A 97 13.41 -9.22 -15.33
N GLN A 98 14.24 -8.18 -15.32
CA GLN A 98 13.79 -6.78 -15.26
C GLN A 98 12.81 -6.40 -16.39
N THR A 99 13.01 -6.90 -17.61
CA THR A 99 12.10 -6.61 -18.73
C THR A 99 10.68 -7.15 -18.50
N HIS A 100 10.55 -8.30 -17.85
CA HIS A 100 9.24 -8.86 -17.52
C HIS A 100 8.56 -8.07 -16.40
N VAL A 101 9.31 -7.67 -15.38
CA VAL A 101 8.81 -6.82 -14.28
C VAL A 101 8.31 -5.49 -14.84
N VAL A 102 9.10 -4.82 -15.69
CA VAL A 102 8.70 -3.55 -16.33
C VAL A 102 7.42 -3.74 -17.16
N ARG A 103 7.32 -4.83 -17.93
CA ARG A 103 6.12 -5.15 -18.71
C ARG A 103 4.88 -5.31 -17.81
N MET A 104 5.00 -6.04 -16.70
CA MET A 104 3.88 -6.24 -15.77
C MET A 104 3.48 -4.95 -15.05
N ARG A 105 4.45 -4.13 -14.63
CA ARG A 105 4.19 -2.80 -14.07
C ARG A 105 3.37 -1.95 -15.05
N SER A 106 3.78 -1.92 -16.33
CA SER A 106 3.06 -1.17 -17.36
C SER A 106 1.62 -1.63 -17.53
N ARG A 107 1.33 -2.93 -17.33
CA ARG A 107 -0.05 -3.44 -17.31
C ARG A 107 -0.80 -2.95 -16.08
N VAL A 108 -0.26 -3.13 -14.87
CA VAL A 108 -0.93 -2.70 -13.63
C VAL A 108 -1.23 -1.20 -13.66
N ILE A 109 -0.28 -0.38 -14.13
CA ILE A 109 -0.47 1.06 -14.29
C ILE A 109 -1.50 1.32 -15.40
N GLY A 110 -1.32 0.70 -16.56
CA GLY A 110 -2.10 0.93 -17.77
C GLY A 110 -1.83 2.29 -18.39
N THR A 111 -2.37 2.53 -19.59
CA THR A 111 -2.19 3.80 -20.32
C THR A 111 -2.66 4.98 -19.46
N LYS A 112 -1.75 5.92 -19.18
CA LYS A 112 -2.01 7.09 -18.31
C LYS A 112 -2.55 6.73 -16.92
N GLY A 113 -2.24 5.54 -16.41
CA GLY A 113 -2.74 5.08 -15.11
C GLY A 113 -4.18 4.51 -15.16
N LYS A 114 -4.74 4.25 -16.35
CA LYS A 114 -6.14 3.80 -16.51
C LYS A 114 -6.44 2.54 -15.71
N THR A 115 -5.59 1.52 -15.82
CA THR A 115 -5.82 0.23 -15.14
C THR A 115 -5.82 0.41 -13.63
N ARG A 116 -4.82 1.11 -13.08
CA ARG A 116 -4.78 1.44 -11.66
C ARG A 116 -6.06 2.13 -11.18
N ARG A 117 -6.54 3.16 -11.90
CA ARG A 117 -7.77 3.88 -11.54
C ARG A 117 -9.00 2.98 -11.55
N ILE A 118 -9.07 2.05 -12.50
CA ILE A 118 -10.18 1.07 -12.56
C ILE A 118 -10.15 0.15 -11.34
N PHE A 119 -8.98 -0.31 -10.89
CA PHE A 119 -8.86 -1.05 -9.63
C PHE A 119 -9.33 -0.21 -8.44
N GLU A 120 -8.84 1.04 -8.33
CA GLU A 120 -9.24 1.94 -7.24
C GLU A 120 -10.76 2.20 -7.23
N GLU A 121 -11.39 2.37 -8.40
CA GLU A 121 -12.83 2.63 -8.51
C GLU A 121 -13.71 1.38 -8.27
N LEU A 122 -13.35 0.25 -8.89
CA LEU A 122 -14.22 -0.93 -8.88
C LEU A 122 -14.04 -1.78 -7.63
N ALA A 123 -12.81 -1.85 -7.09
CA ALA A 123 -12.52 -2.59 -5.87
C ALA A 123 -12.53 -1.71 -4.61
N GLY A 124 -12.66 -0.39 -4.73
CA GLY A 124 -12.71 0.52 -3.58
C GLY A 124 -11.37 0.73 -2.85
N VAL A 125 -10.25 0.28 -3.43
CA VAL A 125 -8.93 0.32 -2.81
C VAL A 125 -8.12 1.56 -3.21
N HIS A 126 -7.01 1.80 -2.50
CA HIS A 126 -5.90 2.59 -3.01
C HIS A 126 -4.78 1.69 -3.51
N LEU A 127 -4.21 2.04 -4.67
CA LEU A 127 -3.18 1.21 -5.30
C LEU A 127 -1.93 2.03 -5.63
N SER A 128 -0.77 1.48 -5.28
CA SER A 128 0.55 2.03 -5.60
C SER A 128 1.41 1.00 -6.33
N VAL A 129 2.22 1.45 -7.30
CA VAL A 129 3.16 0.60 -8.05
C VAL A 129 4.55 1.24 -7.96
N GLN A 130 5.41 0.69 -7.09
CA GLN A 130 6.74 1.22 -6.80
C GLN A 130 7.78 0.11 -6.93
N GLY A 131 8.89 0.38 -7.61
CA GLY A 131 9.97 -0.60 -7.77
C GLY A 131 9.49 -1.90 -8.42
N THR A 132 9.52 -3.01 -7.67
CA THR A 132 9.04 -4.33 -8.09
C THR A 132 7.72 -4.73 -7.44
N THR A 133 7.09 -3.84 -6.68
CA THR A 133 5.93 -4.17 -5.85
C THR A 133 4.68 -3.43 -6.29
N VAL A 134 3.53 -4.08 -6.11
CA VAL A 134 2.20 -3.47 -6.11
C VAL A 134 1.70 -3.49 -4.67
N ALA A 135 1.33 -2.33 -4.13
CA ALA A 135 0.82 -2.21 -2.77
C ALA A 135 -0.64 -1.73 -2.80
N ILE A 136 -1.44 -2.24 -1.88
CA ILE A 136 -2.90 -2.06 -1.80
C ILE A 136 -3.23 -1.60 -0.38
N ILE A 137 -4.06 -0.57 -0.24
CA ILE A 137 -4.66 -0.15 1.03
C ILE A 137 -6.17 -0.21 0.87
N GLY A 138 -6.86 -0.85 1.81
CA GLY A 138 -8.32 -1.01 1.84
C GLY A 138 -8.77 -1.88 3.01
N ASP A 139 -10.06 -2.16 3.10
CA ASP A 139 -10.58 -3.16 4.02
C ASP A 139 -10.29 -4.59 3.53
N LEU A 140 -10.62 -5.59 4.36
CA LEU A 140 -10.33 -6.99 4.09
C LEU A 140 -10.95 -7.48 2.76
N LEU A 141 -12.22 -7.18 2.51
CA LEU A 141 -12.95 -7.63 1.32
C LEU A 141 -12.44 -6.92 0.06
N GLN A 142 -12.24 -5.60 0.15
CA GLN A 142 -11.68 -4.77 -0.92
C GLN A 142 -10.31 -5.29 -1.35
N ILE A 143 -9.44 -5.60 -0.37
CA ILE A 143 -8.11 -6.16 -0.62
C ILE A 143 -8.23 -7.54 -1.27
N GLU A 144 -9.11 -8.43 -0.80
CA GLU A 144 -9.28 -9.76 -1.39
C GLU A 144 -9.67 -9.68 -2.87
N VAL A 145 -10.65 -8.82 -3.20
CA VAL A 145 -11.09 -8.61 -4.58
C VAL A 145 -9.98 -7.99 -5.44
N ALA A 146 -9.30 -6.95 -4.93
CA ALA A 146 -8.21 -6.30 -5.66
C ALA A 146 -7.04 -7.25 -5.90
N LYS A 147 -6.62 -8.01 -4.88
CA LYS A 147 -5.55 -9.01 -4.96
C LYS A 147 -5.88 -10.07 -6.00
N ARG A 148 -7.12 -10.59 -6.02
CA ARG A 148 -7.53 -11.56 -7.03
C ARG A 148 -7.47 -11.00 -8.45
N GLY A 149 -7.89 -9.75 -8.64
CA GLY A 149 -7.77 -9.08 -9.95
C GLY A 149 -6.31 -8.85 -10.37
N LEU A 150 -5.43 -8.51 -9.42
CA LEU A 150 -4.01 -8.34 -9.67
C LEU A 150 -3.32 -9.67 -9.97
N ASP A 151 -3.67 -10.75 -9.28
CA ASP A 151 -3.20 -12.11 -9.57
C ASP A 151 -3.53 -12.49 -11.02
N MET A 152 -4.75 -12.25 -11.46
CA MET A 152 -5.16 -12.50 -12.85
C MET A 152 -4.29 -11.71 -13.82
N LEU A 153 -4.10 -10.41 -13.58
CA LEU A 153 -3.37 -9.51 -14.47
C LEU A 153 -1.87 -9.85 -14.55
N LEU A 154 -1.24 -10.08 -13.40
CA LEU A 154 0.18 -10.44 -13.28
C LEU A 154 0.46 -11.84 -13.85
N SER A 155 -0.50 -12.75 -13.75
CA SER A 155 -0.41 -14.10 -14.33
C SER A 155 -0.68 -14.16 -15.84
N GLY A 156 -0.98 -13.03 -16.49
CA GLY A 156 -1.11 -12.97 -17.95
C GLY A 156 -2.48 -12.56 -18.47
N SER A 157 -3.54 -12.58 -17.66
CA SER A 157 -4.92 -12.40 -18.13
C SER A 157 -5.16 -11.05 -18.81
N GLU A 158 -5.97 -11.05 -19.86
CA GLU A 158 -6.33 -9.83 -20.58
C GLU A 158 -7.01 -8.80 -19.69
N HIS A 159 -6.74 -7.51 -19.93
CA HIS A 159 -7.33 -6.40 -19.17
C HIS A 159 -8.86 -6.47 -19.13
N ALA A 160 -9.49 -6.80 -20.26
CA ALA A 160 -10.94 -6.91 -20.36
C ALA A 160 -11.51 -7.99 -19.42
N ALA A 161 -10.81 -9.12 -19.27
CA ALA A 161 -11.24 -10.19 -18.36
C ALA A 161 -11.11 -9.76 -16.90
N VAL A 162 -10.03 -9.05 -16.56
CA VAL A 162 -9.81 -8.49 -15.22
C VAL A 162 -10.87 -7.43 -14.87
N TYR A 163 -11.18 -6.53 -15.81
CA TYR A 163 -12.20 -5.50 -15.59
C TYR A 163 -13.59 -6.13 -15.38
N LYS A 164 -13.96 -7.10 -16.21
CA LYS A 164 -15.22 -7.83 -16.06
C LYS A 164 -15.32 -8.53 -14.70
N PHE A 165 -14.22 -9.11 -14.22
CA PHE A 165 -14.16 -9.70 -12.88
C PHE A 165 -14.41 -8.66 -11.78
N LEU A 166 -13.70 -7.53 -11.81
CA LEU A 166 -13.86 -6.46 -10.82
C LEU A 166 -15.28 -5.87 -10.84
N GLU A 167 -15.84 -5.62 -12.03
CA GLU A 167 -17.21 -5.13 -12.19
C GLU A 167 -18.24 -6.09 -11.57
N GLY A 168 -18.03 -7.40 -11.75
CA GLY A 168 -18.91 -8.44 -11.21
C GLY A 168 -18.88 -8.53 -9.68
N ARG A 169 -17.79 -8.13 -9.02
CA ARG A 169 -17.65 -8.14 -7.55
C ARG A 169 -18.06 -6.82 -6.89
N ARG A 170 -18.26 -5.75 -7.65
CA ARG A 170 -18.65 -4.42 -7.14
C ARG A 170 -19.92 -4.41 -6.27
N PRO A 171 -20.99 -5.18 -6.57
CA PRO A 171 -22.19 -5.18 -5.72
C PRO A 171 -21.91 -5.67 -4.31
N GLU A 172 -21.08 -6.70 -4.16
CA GLU A 172 -20.71 -7.29 -2.87
C GLU A 172 -19.94 -6.30 -2.00
N ILE A 173 -18.95 -5.61 -2.58
CA ILE A 173 -18.18 -4.56 -1.89
C ILE A 173 -19.10 -3.41 -1.42
N LYS A 174 -20.10 -3.04 -2.23
CA LYS A 174 -21.05 -2.00 -1.86
C LYS A 174 -21.97 -2.41 -0.71
N ILE A 175 -22.37 -3.68 -0.66
CA ILE A 175 -23.24 -4.21 0.40
C ILE A 175 -22.46 -4.26 1.71
N ASP A 176 -21.23 -4.76 1.68
CA ASP A 176 -20.35 -4.83 2.85
C ASP A 176 -20.08 -3.44 3.44
N GLY A 177 -19.75 -2.46 2.59
CA GLY A 177 -19.55 -1.06 3.02
C GLY A 177 -20.80 -0.37 3.57
N MET A 178 -21.99 -0.97 3.48
CA MET A 178 -23.22 -0.48 4.12
C MET A 178 -23.44 -1.04 5.53
N GLY A 179 -22.58 -1.95 6.01
CA GLY A 179 -22.64 -2.51 7.36
C GLY A 179 -23.80 -3.49 7.57
N PHE A 180 -24.20 -4.24 6.54
CA PHE A 180 -25.21 -5.31 6.64
C PHE A 180 -24.63 -6.66 7.07
N SER A 181 -23.42 -6.65 7.64
CA SER A 181 -22.65 -7.83 8.04
C SER A 181 -22.94 -8.23 9.49
#